data_AF-A0A815VKW0-F1
#
_entry.id   AF-A0A815VKW0-F1
#
_cell.length_a   1.000
_cell.length_b   1.000
_cell.length_c   1.000
_cell.angle_alpha   90.00
_cell.angle_beta   90.00
_cell.angle_gamma   90.00
#
_symmetry.space_group_name_H-M   'P 1'
#
loop_
_entity.id
_entity.type
_entity.pdbx_description
1 polymer ?
#
loop_
_entity_poly.entity_id
_entity_poly.type
_entity_poly.pdbx_seq_one_letter_code
_entity_poly.pdbx_strand_id
1 'polypeptide(L)'
;MFLSLGLLIVCGCLKVGVDSARWTPEEANAWYAKQPWYFGANFVPSSAVNVIDMWQTFDKVTMERELGWASQIRMNIMRVFLHVLFYQQDAEDYLRKIDDFLSIADRYDIKIIFVLFDECWRPDPKLGPQP
;
A
#
# COMPACT_ATOMS: atom_id res chain seq x y z
N MET A 1 -41.72 -22.95 51.65
CA MET A 1 -41.14 -23.64 50.49
C MET A 1 -41.35 -22.80 49.25
N PHE A 2 -40.45 -21.84 48.98
CA PHE A 2 -40.25 -21.24 47.66
C PHE A 2 -38.79 -20.79 47.62
N LEU A 3 -37.96 -21.59 46.96
CA LEU A 3 -36.52 -21.36 46.77
C LEU A 3 -36.35 -20.29 45.68
N SER A 4 -35.82 -19.14 46.06
CA SER A 4 -35.33 -18.10 45.15
C SER A 4 -34.01 -18.54 44.52
N LEU A 5 -34.05 -18.95 43.24
CA LEU A 5 -32.86 -19.25 42.44
C LEU A 5 -32.30 -17.92 41.90
N GLY A 6 -31.22 -17.42 42.51
CA GLY A 6 -30.47 -16.28 41.99
C GLY A 6 -29.60 -16.71 40.81
N LEU A 7 -29.94 -16.28 39.60
CA LEU A 7 -29.12 -16.49 38.41
C LEU A 7 -28.01 -15.43 38.36
N LEU A 8 -26.81 -15.79 38.82
CA LEU A 8 -25.59 -15.01 38.64
C LEU A 8 -25.15 -15.12 37.17
N ILE A 9 -25.47 -14.10 36.37
CA ILE A 9 -24.87 -13.93 35.04
C ILE A 9 -23.43 -13.46 35.26
N VAL A 10 -22.49 -14.40 35.22
CA VAL A 10 -21.07 -14.08 35.12
C VAL A 10 -20.84 -13.54 33.72
N CYS A 11 -20.70 -12.22 33.60
CA CYS A 11 -20.22 -11.56 32.40
C CYS A 11 -18.73 -11.92 32.25
N GLY A 12 -18.47 -13.06 31.62
CA GLY A 12 -17.12 -13.46 31.23
C GLY A 12 -16.63 -12.48 30.15
N CYS A 13 -15.73 -11.58 30.53
CA CYS A 13 -14.99 -10.78 29.57
C CYS A 13 -14.10 -11.74 28.76
N LEU A 14 -14.59 -12.16 27.59
CA LEU A 14 -13.79 -12.89 26.60
C LEU A 14 -12.65 -11.95 26.18
N LYS A 15 -11.47 -12.17 26.77
CA LYS A 15 -10.24 -11.66 26.21
C LYS A 15 -10.00 -12.43 24.91
N VAL A 16 -10.47 -11.88 23.79
CA VAL A 16 -9.95 -12.25 22.48
C VAL A 16 -8.53 -11.72 22.43
N GLY A 17 -7.60 -12.50 22.96
CA GLY A 17 -6.18 -12.27 22.74
C GLY A 17 -5.93 -12.53 21.26
N VAL A 18 -5.72 -11.46 20.49
CA VAL A 18 -5.06 -11.61 19.19
C VAL A 18 -3.58 -11.80 19.48
N ASP A 19 -3.23 -12.97 20.01
CA ASP A 19 -1.89 -13.51 19.81
C ASP A 19 -1.88 -14.00 18.36
N SER A 20 -1.60 -13.10 17.41
CA SER A 20 -1.19 -13.55 16.08
C SER A 20 0.17 -14.21 16.26
N ALA A 21 0.17 -15.46 16.72
CA ALA A 21 1.37 -16.27 16.85
C ALA A 21 2.10 -16.20 15.51
N ARG A 22 3.39 -15.86 15.56
CA ARG A 22 4.24 -15.83 14.39
C ARG A 22 4.07 -17.15 13.64
N TRP A 23 3.76 -17.07 12.34
CA TRP A 23 3.59 -18.26 11.50
C TRP A 23 4.80 -19.18 11.61
N THR A 24 4.55 -20.48 11.65
CA THR A 24 5.61 -21.47 11.49
C THR A 24 6.19 -21.35 10.07
N PRO A 25 7.42 -21.82 9.83
CA PRO A 25 7.98 -21.88 8.48
C PRO A 25 7.06 -22.61 7.49
N GLU A 26 6.36 -23.66 7.92
CA GLU A 26 5.45 -24.44 7.08
C GLU A 26 4.22 -23.61 6.67
N GLU A 27 3.62 -22.86 7.59
CA GLU A 27 2.49 -21.98 7.30
C GLU A 27 2.87 -20.87 6.32
N ALA A 28 4.04 -20.24 6.53
CA ALA A 28 4.56 -19.21 5.63
C ALA A 28 4.84 -19.75 4.23
N ASN A 29 5.48 -20.93 4.13
CA ASN A 29 5.75 -21.57 2.85
C ASN A 29 4.46 -22.01 2.14
N ALA A 30 3.48 -22.55 2.88
CA ALA A 30 2.19 -22.95 2.32
C ALA A 30 1.37 -21.75 1.80
N TRP A 31 1.48 -20.59 2.43
CA TRP A 31 0.90 -19.35 1.91
C TRP A 31 1.65 -18.83 0.68
N TYR A 32 2.99 -18.84 0.72
CA TYR A 32 3.83 -18.37 -0.39
C TYR A 32 3.64 -19.21 -1.65
N ALA A 33 3.50 -20.54 -1.51
CA ALA A 33 3.24 -21.46 -2.61
C ALA A 33 1.92 -21.20 -3.37
N LYS A 34 0.98 -20.43 -2.77
CA LYS A 34 -0.28 -20.03 -3.42
C LYS A 34 -0.16 -18.71 -4.18
N GLN A 35 0.95 -18.00 -4.05
CA GLN A 35 1.17 -16.73 -4.73
C GLN A 35 1.60 -16.96 -6.19
N PRO A 36 1.21 -16.08 -7.13
CA PRO A 36 1.76 -16.11 -8.48
C PRO A 36 3.24 -15.72 -8.46
N TRP A 37 3.93 -15.96 -9.58
CA TRP A 37 5.23 -15.34 -9.80
C TRP A 37 5.07 -13.82 -9.95
N TYR A 38 5.72 -13.06 -9.08
CA TYR A 38 5.71 -11.60 -9.13
C TYR A 38 6.82 -11.09 -10.03
N PHE A 39 6.44 -10.37 -11.08
CA PHE A 39 7.35 -9.74 -12.03
C PHE A 39 6.99 -8.26 -12.17
N GLY A 40 7.96 -7.37 -11.94
CA GLY A 40 7.67 -5.95 -11.75
C GLY A 40 8.90 -5.06 -11.67
N ALA A 41 8.67 -3.79 -11.35
CA ALA A 41 9.70 -2.78 -11.26
C ALA A 41 9.44 -1.78 -10.10
N ASN A 42 10.44 -0.96 -9.79
CA ASN A 42 10.19 0.30 -9.09
C ASN A 42 9.58 1.28 -10.11
N PHE A 43 8.49 1.93 -9.75
CA PHE A 43 7.72 2.75 -10.68
C PHE A 43 7.84 4.24 -10.35
N VAL A 44 8.30 5.00 -11.34
CA VAL A 44 8.21 6.45 -11.48
C VAL A 44 7.89 6.68 -12.95
N PRO A 45 6.85 7.46 -13.30
CA PRO A 45 6.47 7.65 -14.69
C PRO A 45 7.56 8.39 -15.46
N SER A 46 7.61 8.21 -16.79
CA SER A 46 8.62 8.89 -17.63
C SER A 46 8.53 10.43 -17.60
N SER A 47 7.41 10.98 -17.12
CA SER A 47 7.17 12.41 -16.93
C SER A 47 7.79 12.99 -15.67
N ALA A 48 8.35 12.16 -14.78
CA ALA A 48 8.87 12.57 -13.48
C ALA A 48 10.32 12.13 -13.27
N VAL A 49 11.16 13.02 -12.74
CA VAL A 49 12.56 12.68 -12.43
C VAL A 49 12.69 11.86 -11.15
N ASN A 50 11.76 12.00 -10.21
CA ASN A 50 11.75 11.30 -8.94
C ASN A 50 10.32 11.18 -8.35
N VAL A 51 10.21 10.59 -7.16
CA VAL A 51 8.92 10.40 -6.46
C VAL A 51 8.23 11.71 -6.07
N ILE A 52 8.99 12.76 -5.74
CA ILE A 52 8.42 14.07 -5.38
C ILE A 52 7.79 14.70 -6.63
N ASP A 53 8.52 14.70 -7.74
CA ASP A 53 8.01 15.22 -9.01
C ASP A 53 6.77 14.44 -9.48
N MET A 54 6.79 13.11 -9.30
CA MET A 54 5.66 12.22 -9.61
C MET A 54 4.38 12.62 -8.86
N TRP A 55 4.44 12.80 -7.54
CA TRP A 55 3.24 13.10 -6.73
C TRP A 55 2.80 14.56 -6.82
N GLN A 56 3.72 15.50 -7.11
CA GLN A 56 3.38 16.90 -7.39
C GLN A 56 2.62 17.06 -8.68
N THR A 57 3.17 16.52 -9.77
CA THR A 57 2.58 16.65 -11.11
C THR A 57 1.37 15.76 -11.27
N PHE A 58 1.41 14.56 -10.67
CA PHE A 58 0.35 13.55 -10.71
C PHE A 58 -0.25 13.38 -12.12
N ASP A 59 0.62 13.22 -13.12
CA ASP A 59 0.21 13.01 -14.51
C ASP A 59 -0.46 11.64 -14.68
N LYS A 60 -1.77 11.62 -14.38
CA LYS A 60 -2.63 10.44 -14.42
C LYS A 60 -2.62 9.76 -15.80
N VAL A 61 -2.55 10.55 -16.88
CA VAL A 61 -2.58 10.05 -18.27
C VAL A 61 -1.32 9.27 -18.57
N THR A 62 -0.15 9.80 -18.20
CA THR A 62 1.12 9.10 -18.39
C THR A 62 1.21 7.85 -17.50
N MET A 63 0.81 7.93 -16.23
CA MET A 63 0.81 6.78 -15.33
C MET A 63 -0.07 5.64 -15.85
N GLU A 64 -1.29 5.95 -16.29
CA GLU A 64 -2.22 4.96 -16.86
C GLU A 64 -1.66 4.31 -18.12
N ARG A 65 -1.10 5.09 -19.05
CA ARG A 65 -0.45 4.58 -20.25
C ARG A 65 0.67 3.59 -19.92
N GLU A 66 1.54 3.95 -18.98
CA GLU A 66 2.73 3.17 -18.65
C GLU A 66 2.43 1.92 -17.82
N LEU A 67 1.46 1.98 -16.91
CA LEU A 67 0.91 0.79 -16.25
C LEU A 67 0.24 -0.14 -17.26
N GLY A 68 -0.43 0.41 -18.27
CA GLY A 68 -0.93 -0.35 -19.41
C GLY A 68 0.17 -1.09 -20.18
N TRP A 69 1.28 -0.42 -20.49
CA TRP A 69 2.43 -1.07 -21.14
C TRP A 69 3.05 -2.16 -20.27
N ALA A 70 3.20 -1.92 -18.96
CA ALA A 70 3.71 -2.91 -18.03
C ALA A 70 2.84 -4.19 -18.00
N SER A 71 1.51 -4.02 -17.99
CA SER A 71 0.56 -5.14 -18.04
C SER A 71 0.64 -5.91 -19.37
N GLN A 72 0.84 -5.22 -20.50
CA GLN A 72 1.04 -5.86 -21.81
C GLN A 72 2.26 -6.79 -21.86
N ILE A 73 3.32 -6.47 -21.13
CA ILE A 73 4.52 -7.32 -20.98
C ILE A 73 4.46 -8.27 -19.78
N ARG A 74 3.27 -8.45 -19.19
CA ARG A 74 2.98 -9.38 -18.08
C ARG A 74 3.62 -9.03 -16.74
N MET A 75 4.00 -7.77 -16.52
CA MET A 75 4.28 -7.32 -15.15
C MET A 75 2.98 -7.28 -14.35
N ASN A 76 3.03 -7.72 -13.09
CA ASN A 76 1.87 -7.86 -12.22
C ASN A 76 2.08 -7.21 -10.84
N ILE A 77 3.22 -6.53 -10.64
CA ILE A 77 3.51 -5.82 -9.40
C ILE A 77 4.36 -4.59 -9.67
N MET A 78 4.15 -3.52 -8.92
CA MET A 78 4.98 -2.32 -8.94
C MET A 78 5.31 -1.88 -7.52
N ARG A 79 6.56 -1.48 -7.32
CA ARG A 79 7.02 -0.86 -6.08
C ARG A 79 6.99 0.66 -6.24
N VAL A 80 6.21 1.34 -5.41
CA VAL A 80 5.92 2.77 -5.52
C VAL A 80 6.25 3.45 -4.21
N PHE A 81 7.04 4.52 -4.26
CA PHE A 81 7.47 5.23 -3.07
C PHE A 81 6.46 6.30 -2.67
N LEU A 82 6.24 6.45 -1.36
CA LEU A 82 5.46 7.53 -0.77
C LEU A 82 6.38 8.51 -0.04
N HIS A 83 6.01 9.79 -0.03
CA HIS A 83 6.81 10.84 0.60
C HIS A 83 5.98 11.67 1.57
N VAL A 84 6.48 11.85 2.80
CA VAL A 84 5.73 12.46 3.91
C VAL A 84 5.33 13.92 3.65
N LEU A 85 6.11 14.65 2.83
CA LEU A 85 5.85 16.05 2.50
C LEU A 85 4.45 16.29 1.92
N PHE A 86 3.92 15.35 1.11
CA PHE A 86 2.59 15.50 0.52
C PHE A 86 1.50 15.36 1.56
N TYR A 87 1.66 14.40 2.48
CA TYR A 87 0.74 14.24 3.59
C TYR A 87 0.73 15.46 4.52
N GLN A 88 1.90 16.06 4.75
CA GLN A 88 2.03 17.28 5.54
C GLN A 88 1.47 18.53 4.84
N GLN A 89 1.56 18.59 3.51
CA GLN A 89 1.02 19.69 2.72
C GLN A 89 -0.51 19.65 2.63
N ASP A 90 -1.06 18.51 2.21
CA ASP A 90 -2.49 18.26 2.06
C ASP A 90 -2.75 16.75 2.10
N ALA A 91 -3.11 16.25 3.28
CA ALA A 91 -3.35 14.83 3.49
C ALA A 91 -4.56 14.29 2.69
N GLU A 92 -5.62 15.08 2.54
CA GLU A 92 -6.84 14.65 1.85
C GLU A 92 -6.59 14.51 0.35
N ASP A 93 -5.95 15.52 -0.27
CA ASP A 93 -5.56 15.44 -1.68
C ASP A 93 -4.59 14.28 -1.93
N TYR A 94 -3.62 14.08 -1.03
CA TYR A 94 -2.63 13.03 -1.21
C TYR A 94 -3.24 11.63 -1.11
N LEU A 95 -4.11 11.39 -0.12
CA LEU A 95 -4.82 10.11 0.00
C LEU A 95 -5.73 9.86 -1.21
N ARG A 96 -6.43 10.89 -1.69
CA ARG A 96 -7.24 10.79 -2.92
C ARG A 96 -6.38 10.41 -4.14
N LYS A 97 -5.19 11.00 -4.29
CA LYS A 97 -4.23 10.64 -5.35
C LYS A 97 -3.73 9.21 -5.22
N ILE A 98 -3.50 8.73 -4.00
CA ILE A 98 -3.14 7.33 -3.75
C ILE A 98 -4.28 6.41 -4.19
N ASP A 99 -5.53 6.72 -3.84
CA ASP A 99 -6.71 5.96 -4.27
C ASP A 99 -6.89 5.97 -5.79
N ASP A 100 -6.69 7.13 -6.43
CA ASP A 100 -6.71 7.28 -7.89
C ASP A 100 -5.66 6.38 -8.54
N PHE A 101 -4.43 6.38 -8.03
CA PHE A 101 -3.33 5.56 -8.54
C PHE A 101 -3.60 4.05 -8.35
N LEU A 102 -4.07 3.65 -7.17
CA LEU A 102 -4.48 2.26 -6.90
C LEU A 102 -5.60 1.81 -7.84
N SER A 103 -6.58 2.68 -8.09
CA SER A 103 -7.68 2.41 -9.02
C SER A 103 -7.21 2.23 -10.47
N ILE A 104 -6.13 2.90 -10.88
CA ILE A 104 -5.51 2.68 -12.21
C ILE A 104 -4.79 1.34 -12.22
N ALA A 105 -3.97 1.05 -11.22
CA ALA A 105 -3.22 -0.20 -11.15
C ALA A 105 -4.13 -1.43 -11.14
N ASP A 106 -5.26 -1.36 -10.42
CA ASP A 106 -6.27 -2.41 -10.35
C ASP A 106 -6.89 -2.71 -11.72
N ARG A 107 -7.18 -1.68 -12.55
CA ARG A 107 -7.68 -1.88 -13.93
C ARG A 107 -6.74 -2.69 -14.83
N TYR A 108 -5.45 -2.75 -14.48
CA TYR A 108 -4.42 -3.46 -15.25
C TYR A 108 -3.92 -4.74 -14.56
N ASP A 109 -4.60 -5.19 -13.49
CA ASP A 109 -4.21 -6.34 -12.66
C ASP A 109 -2.79 -6.22 -12.06
N ILE A 110 -2.35 -4.99 -11.76
CA ILE A 110 -1.03 -4.71 -11.17
C ILE A 110 -1.17 -4.47 -9.66
N LYS A 111 -0.51 -5.30 -8.85
CA LYS A 111 -0.39 -5.07 -7.41
C LYS A 111 0.58 -3.92 -7.11
N ILE A 112 0.29 -3.15 -6.07
CA ILE A 112 1.18 -2.07 -5.61
C ILE A 112 1.80 -2.45 -4.27
N ILE A 113 3.13 -2.37 -4.20
CA ILE A 113 3.90 -2.37 -2.95
C ILE A 113 4.29 -0.94 -2.66
N PHE A 114 3.61 -0.32 -1.69
CA PHE A 114 4.03 0.99 -1.21
C PHE A 114 5.30 0.89 -0.35
N VAL A 115 6.21 1.80 -0.60
CA VAL A 115 7.38 2.04 0.24
C VAL A 115 7.08 3.26 1.10
N LEU A 116 6.88 3.01 2.38
CA LEU A 116 6.76 4.07 3.37
C LEU A 116 8.15 4.61 3.72
N PHE A 117 8.22 5.89 4.06
CA PHE A 117 9.43 6.55 4.56
C PHE A 117 10.59 6.57 3.55
N ASP A 118 10.30 6.96 2.30
CA ASP A 118 11.36 7.17 1.32
C ASP A 118 12.11 8.50 1.58
N GLU A 119 13.34 8.41 2.10
CA GLU A 119 14.20 9.57 2.41
C GLU A 119 15.60 9.48 1.76
N CYS A 120 15.81 8.55 0.80
CA CYS A 120 17.15 8.16 0.36
C CYS A 120 17.79 9.07 -0.72
N TRP A 121 17.10 10.12 -1.20
CA TRP A 121 17.60 10.94 -2.31
C TRP A 121 18.40 12.17 -1.86
N ARG A 122 17.84 13.00 -0.96
CA ARG A 122 18.50 14.23 -0.45
C ARG A 122 18.15 14.45 1.03
N PRO A 123 19.07 14.98 1.83
CA PRO A 123 18.86 15.19 3.26
C PRO A 123 17.82 16.27 3.60
N ASP A 124 17.50 17.17 2.68
CA ASP A 124 16.51 18.25 2.84
C ASP A 124 15.56 18.25 1.62
N PRO A 125 14.62 17.28 1.55
CA PRO A 125 13.69 17.18 0.42
C PRO A 125 12.73 18.36 0.41
N LYS A 126 12.47 18.92 -0.77
CA LYS A 126 11.59 20.09 -0.94
C LYS A 126 10.59 19.87 -2.04
N LEU A 127 9.42 20.46 -1.85
CA LEU A 127 8.43 20.59 -2.91
C LEU A 127 8.90 21.61 -3.96
N GLY A 128 8.37 21.51 -5.18
CA GLY A 128 8.72 22.33 -6.33
C GLY A 128 9.58 21.58 -7.36
N PRO A 129 10.21 22.29 -8.31
CA PRO A 129 11.05 21.68 -9.34
C PRO A 129 12.16 20.81 -8.73
N GLN A 130 12.32 19.60 -9.29
CA GLN A 130 13.29 18.63 -8.81
C GLN A 130 14.54 18.62 -9.73
N PRO A 131 15.76 18.53 -9.17
CA PRO A 131 17.01 18.47 -9.95
C PRO A 131 17.28 17.13 -10.62
#